data_AF-A0A9N9IH62-F1
#
_entry.id   AF-A0A9N9IH62-F1
#
_cell.length_a   1.000
_cell.length_b   1.000
_cell.length_c   1.000
_cell.angle_alpha   90.00
_cell.angle_beta   90.00
_cell.angle_gamma   90.00
#
_symmetry.space_group_name_H-M   'P 1'
#
loop_
_entity.id
_entity.type
_entity.pdbx_description
1 polymer ?
#
loop_
_entity_poly.entity_id
_entity_poly.type
_entity_poly.pdbx_seq_one_letter_code
_entity_poly.pdbx_strand_id
1 'polypeptide(L)'
;MSGEFGFPQNEWFYIKSQINGHVLEPQSLSVNSGVRIIISKQRFGFDADSQLWKCDNGFIINRASGKVLDIQGAQNQRWAYLPEGFICPLNNNEYVLHVSGHFGIEKLEGADVLLHHVKDHESHKQKWTFEKERDQPAIMAPPIPRDLTPTMLKKDIFANDIINQSSESSYT
;
A
#
# COMPACT_ATOMS: atom_id res chain seq x y z
N MET A 1 17.12 5.15 -8.31
CA MET A 1 16.80 4.97 -9.75
C MET A 1 15.30 4.82 -9.84
N SER A 2 14.61 5.75 -10.51
CA SER A 2 13.21 5.60 -10.89
C SER A 2 13.09 4.53 -11.98
N GLY A 3 12.07 3.68 -11.90
CA GLY A 3 11.83 2.66 -12.91
C GLY A 3 11.29 3.21 -14.23
N GLU A 4 11.05 2.32 -15.20
CA GLU A 4 10.47 2.59 -16.52
C GLU A 4 9.16 3.43 -16.47
N PHE A 5 8.43 3.37 -15.34
CA PHE A 5 7.16 4.07 -15.12
C PHE A 5 7.27 5.19 -14.06
N GLY A 6 8.48 5.59 -13.66
CA GLY A 6 8.72 6.63 -12.66
C GLY A 6 8.57 6.21 -11.20
N PHE A 7 7.99 5.03 -10.93
CA PHE A 7 7.81 4.52 -9.56
C PHE A 7 9.08 3.88 -8.96
N PRO A 8 9.15 3.76 -7.62
CA PRO A 8 10.15 2.92 -6.96
C PRO A 8 10.05 1.46 -7.44
N GLN A 9 11.19 0.85 -7.79
CA GLN A 9 11.25 -0.53 -8.25
C GLN A 9 11.61 -1.51 -7.13
N ASN A 10 11.07 -2.74 -7.24
CA ASN A 10 11.43 -3.90 -6.41
C ASN A 10 11.25 -3.72 -4.90
N GLU A 11 10.46 -2.75 -4.47
CA GLU A 11 10.27 -2.41 -3.07
C GLU A 11 8.82 -1.99 -2.82
N TRP A 12 8.41 -2.09 -1.56
CA TRP A 12 7.12 -1.59 -1.09
C TRP A 12 7.26 -0.14 -0.64
N PHE A 13 6.26 0.68 -0.95
CA PHE A 13 6.26 2.10 -0.66
C PHE A 13 4.86 2.61 -0.32
N TYR A 14 4.83 3.70 0.44
CA TYR A 14 3.66 4.54 0.57
C TYR A 14 3.58 5.50 -0.62
N ILE A 15 2.35 5.80 -1.04
CA ILE A 15 2.06 6.89 -1.97
C ILE A 15 1.52 8.04 -1.12
N LYS A 16 2.35 9.06 -0.87
CA LYS A 16 2.04 10.15 0.07
C LYS A 16 1.53 11.36 -0.68
N SER A 17 0.42 11.93 -0.23
CA SER A 17 -0.06 13.20 -0.73
C SER A 17 0.82 14.34 -0.22
N GLN A 18 1.25 15.22 -1.12
CA GLN A 18 2.06 16.38 -0.75
C GLN A 18 1.26 17.45 0.02
N ILE A 19 -0.09 17.37 0.04
CA ILE A 19 -0.92 18.37 0.72
C ILE A 19 -0.85 18.26 2.26
N ASN A 20 -0.78 17.03 2.79
CA ASN A 20 -0.92 16.78 4.22
C ASN A 20 -0.13 15.54 4.71
N GLY A 21 0.67 14.92 3.86
CA GLY A 21 1.46 13.73 4.19
C GLY A 21 0.66 12.45 4.40
N HIS A 22 -0.66 12.47 4.20
CA HIS A 22 -1.51 11.27 4.26
C HIS A 22 -1.19 10.35 3.09
N VAL A 23 -1.51 9.06 3.25
CA VAL A 23 -1.11 8.01 2.31
C VAL A 23 -2.32 7.39 1.64
N LEU A 24 -2.12 6.92 0.41
CA LEU A 24 -3.14 6.25 -0.38
C LEU A 24 -3.52 4.89 0.24
N GLU A 25 -4.81 4.63 0.37
CA GLU A 25 -5.34 3.40 0.98
C GLU A 25 -6.69 3.02 0.36
N PRO A 26 -7.02 1.73 0.17
CA PRO A 26 -8.41 1.31 -0.03
C PRO A 26 -9.22 1.56 1.25
N GLN A 27 -10.44 2.11 1.12
CA GLN A 27 -11.31 2.39 2.28
C GLN A 27 -11.66 1.15 3.11
N SER A 28 -11.63 -0.03 2.49
CA SER A 28 -11.84 -1.31 3.18
C SER A 28 -11.01 -2.41 2.53
N LEU A 29 -10.64 -3.42 3.29
CA LEU A 29 -9.95 -4.62 2.80
C LEU A 29 -10.90 -5.65 2.17
N SER A 30 -12.02 -5.19 1.60
CA SER A 30 -13.00 -6.08 0.99
C SER A 30 -12.36 -6.94 -0.10
N VAL A 31 -12.72 -8.22 -0.13
CA VAL A 31 -12.32 -9.13 -1.22
C VAL A 31 -12.98 -8.76 -2.55
N ASN A 32 -14.06 -7.97 -2.51
CA ASN A 32 -14.79 -7.50 -3.68
C ASN A 32 -14.07 -6.29 -4.34
N SER A 33 -14.11 -6.24 -5.67
CA SER A 33 -13.62 -5.09 -6.43
C SER A 33 -14.51 -3.86 -6.27
N GLY A 34 -13.98 -2.67 -6.60
CA GLY A 34 -14.74 -1.42 -6.60
C GLY A 34 -14.76 -0.66 -5.26
N VAL A 35 -13.87 -1.02 -4.33
CA VAL A 35 -13.66 -0.24 -3.11
C VAL A 35 -13.08 1.14 -3.47
N ARG A 36 -13.58 2.19 -2.82
CA ARG A 36 -13.03 3.53 -2.97
C ARG A 36 -11.59 3.59 -2.50
N ILE A 37 -10.79 4.37 -3.21
CA ILE A 37 -9.44 4.72 -2.81
C ILE A 37 -9.51 6.06 -2.10
N ILE A 38 -8.89 6.15 -0.92
CA ILE A 38 -8.90 7.31 -0.06
C ILE A 38 -7.46 7.70 0.31
N ILE A 39 -7.32 8.84 0.99
CA ILE A 39 -6.12 9.15 1.77
C ILE A 39 -6.38 9.00 3.26
N SER A 40 -5.40 8.50 4.02
CA SER A 40 -5.49 8.31 5.47
C SER A 40 -4.16 8.58 6.17
N LYS A 41 -4.17 8.74 7.49
CA LYS A 41 -2.93 8.89 8.25
C LYS A 41 -2.04 7.66 8.06
N GLN A 42 -0.75 7.90 7.85
CA GLN A 42 0.23 6.82 7.70
C GLN A 42 0.32 5.97 8.97
N ARG A 43 0.27 4.67 8.79
CA ARG A 43 0.44 3.63 9.80
C ARG A 43 1.68 2.80 9.48
N PHE A 44 2.21 2.11 10.48
CA PHE A 44 3.49 1.42 10.45
C PHE A 44 3.36 0.01 11.05
N GLY A 45 4.33 -0.86 10.80
CA GLY A 45 4.30 -2.24 11.30
C GLY A 45 3.18 -3.08 10.67
N PHE A 46 2.59 -3.98 11.46
CA PHE A 46 1.58 -4.94 10.96
C PHE A 46 0.31 -4.28 10.38
N ASP A 47 0.01 -3.06 10.80
CA ASP A 47 -1.19 -2.31 10.35
C ASP A 47 -0.95 -1.49 9.07
N ALA A 48 0.25 -1.58 8.48
CA ALA A 48 0.65 -0.81 7.30
C ALA A 48 0.29 -1.48 5.97
N ASP A 49 0.00 -2.77 5.94
CA ASP A 49 -0.12 -3.53 4.69
C ASP A 49 -1.21 -3.00 3.74
N SER A 50 -2.28 -2.39 4.27
CA SER A 50 -3.31 -1.76 3.43
C SER A 50 -2.83 -0.47 2.75
N GLN A 51 -1.78 0.16 3.28
CA GLN A 51 -1.22 1.43 2.81
C GLN A 51 0.06 1.26 1.99
N LEU A 52 0.53 0.02 1.84
CA LEU A 52 1.75 -0.31 1.12
C LEU A 52 1.44 -0.78 -0.30
N TRP A 53 2.20 -0.23 -1.23
CA TRP A 53 2.04 -0.44 -2.66
C TRP A 53 3.35 -0.84 -3.30
N LYS A 54 3.28 -1.57 -4.41
CA LYS A 54 4.42 -1.87 -5.27
C LYS A 54 4.01 -1.64 -6.72
N CYS A 55 4.92 -1.15 -7.55
CA CYS A 55 4.69 -1.07 -8.98
C CYS A 55 5.37 -2.25 -9.69
N ASP A 56 4.63 -2.92 -10.57
CA ASP A 56 5.14 -3.93 -11.49
C ASP A 56 4.52 -3.73 -12.89
N ASN A 57 5.36 -3.47 -13.90
CA ASN A 57 4.94 -3.21 -15.28
C ASN A 57 3.79 -2.19 -15.44
N GLY A 58 3.81 -1.13 -14.63
CA GLY A 58 2.79 -0.07 -14.60
C GLY A 58 1.55 -0.41 -13.75
N PHE A 59 1.42 -1.62 -13.23
CA PHE A 59 0.37 -1.96 -12.26
C PHE A 59 0.81 -1.58 -10.85
N ILE A 60 0.00 -0.79 -10.15
CA ILE A 60 0.23 -0.44 -8.75
C ILE A 60 -0.56 -1.43 -7.89
N ILE A 61 0.15 -2.33 -7.20
CA ILE A 61 -0.41 -3.47 -6.46
C ILE A 61 -0.43 -3.16 -4.97
N ASN A 62 -1.57 -3.36 -4.31
CA ASN A 62 -1.72 -3.23 -2.88
C ASN A 62 -1.23 -4.50 -2.15
N ARG A 63 -0.47 -4.34 -1.07
CA ARG A 63 0.07 -5.49 -0.33
C ARG A 63 -1.00 -6.33 0.34
N ALA A 64 -1.90 -5.71 1.12
CA ALA A 64 -2.89 -6.45 1.91
C ALA A 64 -3.86 -7.26 1.05
N SER A 65 -4.31 -6.71 -0.08
CA SER A 65 -5.35 -7.34 -0.92
C SER A 65 -4.81 -8.08 -2.15
N GLY A 66 -3.56 -7.81 -2.56
CA GLY A 66 -2.98 -8.29 -3.81
C GLY A 66 -3.65 -7.71 -5.08
N LYS A 67 -4.57 -6.76 -4.94
CA LYS A 67 -5.30 -6.14 -6.06
C LYS A 67 -4.55 -4.93 -6.60
N VAL A 68 -4.84 -4.59 -7.85
CA VAL A 68 -4.28 -3.41 -8.51
C VAL A 68 -5.13 -2.17 -8.26
N LEU A 69 -4.48 -1.00 -8.25
CA LEU A 69 -5.12 0.29 -8.22
C LEU A 69 -5.95 0.48 -9.50
N ASP A 70 -7.25 0.64 -9.30
CA ASP A 70 -8.20 0.95 -10.36
C ASP A 70 -9.05 2.13 -9.92
N ILE A 71 -9.11 3.16 -10.75
CA ILE A 71 -9.89 4.38 -10.53
C ILE A 71 -10.79 4.53 -11.74
N GLN A 72 -12.07 4.78 -11.50
CA GLN A 72 -13.04 4.99 -12.56
C GLN A 72 -12.56 6.04 -13.56
N GLY A 73 -12.58 5.68 -14.86
CA GLY A 73 -12.10 6.53 -15.95
C GLY A 73 -10.63 6.32 -16.33
N ALA A 74 -9.84 5.64 -15.50
CA ALA A 74 -8.51 5.19 -15.89
C ALA A 74 -8.63 3.96 -16.81
N GLN A 75 -7.85 3.93 -17.88
CA GLN A 75 -7.85 2.80 -18.81
C GLN A 75 -6.74 1.81 -18.45
N ASN A 76 -7.07 0.52 -18.56
CA ASN A 76 -6.13 -0.62 -18.45
C ASN A 76 -5.37 -0.77 -17.12
N GLN A 77 -5.73 -0.03 -16.06
CA GLN A 77 -5.14 -0.12 -14.72
C GLN A 77 -3.61 0.07 -14.69
N ARG A 78 -3.08 0.75 -15.72
CA ARG A 78 -1.65 1.05 -15.85
C ARG A 78 -1.42 2.52 -15.56
N TRP A 79 -0.37 2.78 -14.79
CA TRP A 79 -0.06 4.08 -14.24
C TRP A 79 1.37 4.48 -14.59
N ALA A 80 1.61 5.78 -14.66
CA ALA A 80 2.93 6.38 -14.75
C ALA A 80 3.08 7.47 -13.68
N TYR A 81 4.29 7.62 -13.15
CA TYR A 81 4.68 8.73 -12.30
C TYR A 81 5.57 9.70 -13.09
N LEU A 82 5.18 10.97 -13.11
CA LEU A 82 5.88 12.02 -13.82
C LEU A 82 6.85 12.79 -12.90
N PRO A 83 7.95 13.36 -13.41
CA PRO A 83 8.97 14.06 -12.63
C PRO A 83 8.46 15.20 -11.72
N GLU A 84 7.26 15.72 -11.98
CA GLU A 84 6.63 16.83 -11.26
C GLU A 84 5.71 16.38 -10.10
N GLY A 85 5.65 15.07 -9.81
CA GLY A 85 4.86 14.53 -8.71
C GLY A 85 3.47 14.01 -9.11
N PHE A 86 3.16 13.95 -10.40
CA PHE A 86 1.86 13.48 -10.86
C PHE A 86 1.84 11.97 -11.06
N ILE A 87 0.71 11.34 -10.71
CA ILE A 87 0.41 9.96 -11.08
C ILE A 87 -0.75 10.01 -12.08
N CYS A 88 -0.54 9.50 -13.29
CA CYS A 88 -1.53 9.50 -14.37
C CYS A 88 -1.74 8.08 -14.95
N PRO A 89 -2.89 7.83 -15.61
CA PRO A 89 -3.04 6.68 -16.48
C PRO A 89 -1.93 6.67 -17.53
N LEU A 90 -1.34 5.50 -17.79
CA LEU A 90 -0.21 5.35 -18.71
C LEU A 90 -0.52 5.84 -20.13
N ASN A 91 -1.79 5.78 -20.54
CA ASN A 91 -2.23 6.18 -21.87
C ASN A 91 -2.89 7.56 -21.93
N ASN A 92 -2.98 8.29 -20.81
CA ASN A 92 -3.55 9.63 -20.77
C ASN A 92 -2.96 10.44 -19.61
N ASN A 93 -2.04 11.35 -19.94
CA ASN A 93 -1.36 12.22 -18.96
C ASN A 93 -2.09 13.55 -18.70
N GLU A 94 -3.19 13.84 -19.38
CA GLU A 94 -4.03 15.03 -19.11
C GLU A 94 -4.80 14.88 -17.80
N TYR A 95 -4.95 13.65 -17.33
CA TYR A 95 -5.67 13.31 -16.13
C TYR A 95 -4.74 12.69 -15.08
N VAL A 96 -4.88 13.12 -13.83
CA VAL A 96 -4.02 12.73 -12.72
C VAL A 96 -4.81 12.36 -11.49
N LEU A 97 -4.21 11.57 -10.59
CA LEU A 97 -4.77 11.29 -9.27
C LEU A 97 -4.91 12.59 -8.47
N HIS A 98 -6.11 12.81 -7.96
CA HIS A 98 -6.50 14.02 -7.27
C HIS A 98 -7.22 13.68 -5.95
N VAL A 99 -6.81 14.33 -4.86
CA VAL A 99 -7.53 14.27 -3.59
C VAL A 99 -8.78 15.13 -3.68
N SER A 100 -9.95 14.50 -3.58
CA SER A 100 -11.24 15.17 -3.62
C SER A 100 -11.52 16.01 -2.36
N GLY A 101 -12.52 16.89 -2.47
CA GLY A 101 -13.00 17.70 -1.35
C GLY A 101 -12.60 19.18 -1.46
N HIS A 102 -13.47 20.03 -0.92
CA HIS A 102 -13.30 21.49 -0.87
C HIS A 102 -13.02 21.98 0.56
N PHE A 103 -12.81 21.05 1.50
CA PHE A 103 -12.60 21.35 2.91
C PHE A 103 -11.14 21.73 3.19
N GLY A 104 -10.91 22.35 4.36
CA GLY A 104 -9.57 22.63 4.88
C GLY A 104 -8.72 21.36 4.96
N ILE A 105 -7.39 21.53 4.89
CA ILE A 105 -6.41 20.44 4.77
C ILE A 105 -6.55 19.43 5.92
N GLU A 106 -6.89 19.91 7.12
CA GLU A 106 -7.12 19.10 8.32
C GLU A 106 -8.34 18.17 8.25
N LYS A 107 -9.25 18.36 7.28
CA LYS A 107 -10.48 17.56 7.09
C LYS A 107 -10.39 16.58 5.92
N LEU A 108 -9.20 16.33 5.40
CA LEU A 108 -9.00 15.46 4.23
C LEU A 108 -8.72 14.00 4.58
N GLU A 109 -8.65 13.64 5.87
CA GLU A 109 -8.59 12.22 6.26
C GLU A 109 -9.86 11.49 5.81
N GLY A 110 -9.69 10.39 5.07
CA GLY A 110 -10.79 9.65 4.46
C GLY A 110 -11.33 10.26 3.17
N ALA A 111 -10.73 11.33 2.63
CA ALA A 111 -11.14 11.91 1.36
C ALA A 111 -10.86 10.95 0.19
N ASP A 112 -11.82 10.87 -0.73
CA ASP A 112 -11.71 10.03 -1.93
C ASP A 112 -10.60 10.55 -2.86
N VAL A 113 -9.93 9.62 -3.53
CA VAL A 113 -8.99 9.88 -4.62
C VAL A 113 -9.65 9.52 -5.94
N LEU A 114 -9.59 10.44 -6.88
CA LEU A 114 -10.27 10.33 -8.17
C LEU A 114 -9.41 10.90 -9.29
N LEU A 115 -9.81 10.60 -10.52
CA LEU A 115 -9.13 11.07 -11.70
C LEU A 115 -9.65 12.47 -12.09
N HIS A 116 -8.75 13.44 -12.27
CA HIS A 116 -9.12 14.81 -12.64
C HIS A 116 -8.12 15.39 -13.64
N HIS A 117 -8.58 16.27 -14.53
CA HIS A 117 -7.68 17.01 -15.43
C HIS A 117 -6.61 17.77 -14.63
N VAL A 118 -5.38 17.81 -15.14
CA VAL A 118 -4.27 18.58 -14.56
C VAL A 118 -4.70 20.04 -14.37
N LYS A 119 -4.43 20.61 -13.20
CA LYS A 119 -4.76 21.99 -12.83
C LYS A 119 -3.52 22.72 -12.33
N ASP A 120 -3.19 23.86 -12.93
CA ASP A 120 -2.04 24.66 -12.51
C ASP A 120 -2.24 25.30 -11.12
N HIS A 121 -3.43 25.87 -10.87
CA HIS A 121 -3.71 26.65 -9.66
C HIS A 121 -4.11 25.82 -8.41
N GLU A 122 -4.33 24.50 -8.54
CA GLU A 122 -4.64 23.58 -7.42
C GLU A 122 -3.73 22.33 -7.41
N SER A 123 -2.56 22.42 -8.04
CA SER A 123 -1.67 21.26 -8.26
C SER A 123 -1.25 20.54 -6.96
N HIS A 124 -1.31 21.21 -5.82
CA HIS A 124 -0.97 20.61 -4.52
C HIS A 124 -1.87 19.42 -4.12
N LYS A 125 -3.13 19.35 -4.60
CA LYS A 125 -4.03 18.20 -4.41
C LYS A 125 -3.74 17.02 -5.37
N GLN A 126 -2.88 17.26 -6.35
CA GLN A 126 -2.57 16.32 -7.44
C GLN A 126 -1.13 15.79 -7.37
N LYS A 127 -0.36 16.26 -6.38
CA LYS A 127 1.05 15.94 -6.23
C LYS A 127 1.27 14.89 -5.16
N TRP A 128 2.11 13.93 -5.51
CA TRP A 128 2.41 12.74 -4.73
C TRP A 128 3.91 12.58 -4.59
N THR A 129 4.34 11.93 -3.51
CA THR A 129 5.70 11.44 -3.32
C THR A 129 5.66 10.00 -2.85
N PHE A 130 6.83 9.35 -2.84
CA PHE A 130 6.96 7.99 -2.35
C PHE A 130 7.89 7.95 -1.14
N GLU A 131 7.52 7.13 -0.17
CA GLU A 131 8.37 6.76 0.96
C GLU A 131 8.48 5.24 0.98
N LYS A 132 9.71 4.72 0.92
CA LYS A 132 9.93 3.28 0.94
C LYS A 132 9.69 2.76 2.34
N GLU A 133 9.07 1.58 2.45
CA GLU A 133 8.82 0.94 3.74
C GLU A 133 10.12 0.76 4.55
N ARG A 134 11.23 0.41 3.90
CA ARG A 134 12.52 0.21 4.57
C ARG A 134 13.11 1.49 5.17
N ASP A 135 12.64 2.66 4.72
CA ASP A 135 13.11 3.97 5.19
C ASP A 135 12.31 4.41 6.44
N GLN A 136 11.38 3.57 6.93
CA GLN A 136 10.65 3.81 8.17
C GLN A 136 11.60 3.86 9.38
N PRO A 137 11.29 4.69 10.39
CA PRO A 137 12.06 4.73 11.62
C PRO A 137 12.03 3.36 12.32
N ALA A 138 13.22 2.80 12.58
CA ALA A 138 13.44 1.50 13.22
C ALA A 138 12.77 1.35 14.62
N ILE A 139 12.34 2.47 15.20
CA ILE A 139 11.70 2.57 16.52
C ILE A 139 10.25 2.01 16.50
N MET A 140 9.68 1.71 15.32
CA MET A 140 8.31 1.23 15.17
C MET A 140 8.20 -0.27 14.87
N ALA A 141 9.32 -1.01 14.80
CA ALA A 141 9.25 -2.46 14.95
C ALA A 141 8.66 -2.74 16.34
N PRO A 142 7.70 -3.68 16.50
CA PRO A 142 7.27 -4.10 17.82
C PRO A 142 8.52 -4.42 18.63
N PRO A 143 8.59 -4.04 19.93
CA PRO A 143 9.71 -4.45 20.75
C PRO A 143 9.82 -5.97 20.60
N ILE A 144 10.98 -6.45 20.15
CA ILE A 144 11.31 -7.88 20.22
C ILE A 144 10.89 -8.31 21.62
N PRO A 145 9.92 -9.23 21.78
CA PRO A 145 9.49 -9.65 23.11
C PRO A 145 10.76 -10.04 23.86
N ARG A 146 11.07 -9.33 24.94
CA ARG A 146 12.30 -9.54 25.73
C ARG A 146 12.38 -10.95 26.32
N ASP A 147 11.31 -11.72 26.18
CA ASP A 147 11.14 -13.06 26.74
C ASP A 147 11.42 -14.21 25.75
N LEU A 148 11.71 -13.93 24.47
CA LEU A 148 12.23 -14.97 23.58
C LEU A 148 13.72 -15.18 23.81
N THR A 149 14.04 -15.81 24.95
CA THR A 149 15.38 -16.36 25.16
C THR A 149 15.68 -17.42 24.09
N PRO A 150 16.94 -17.60 23.67
CA PRO A 150 17.33 -18.65 22.69
C PRO A 150 16.88 -20.07 23.08
N THR A 151 16.48 -20.28 24.34
CA THR A 151 15.96 -21.52 24.89
C THR A 151 14.52 -21.83 24.42
N MET A 152 13.69 -20.81 24.12
CA MET A 152 12.31 -20.98 23.62
C MET A 152 12.26 -21.42 22.15
N LEU A 153 13.21 -20.94 21.33
CA LEU A 153 13.35 -21.32 19.90
C LEU A 153 13.70 -22.80 19.69
N LYS A 154 14.20 -23.50 20.73
CA LYS A 154 14.51 -24.93 20.63
C LYS A 154 13.32 -25.85 20.94
N LYS A 155 12.23 -25.36 21.55
CA LYS A 155 11.09 -26.25 21.87
C LYS A 155 10.12 -26.42 20.71
N ASP A 156 9.95 -25.40 19.87
CA ASP A 156 8.97 -25.44 18.78
C ASP A 156 9.45 -26.20 17.54
N ILE A 157 10.75 -26.47 17.43
CA ILE A 157 11.30 -27.31 16.34
C ILE A 157 11.09 -28.81 16.64
N PHE A 158 10.96 -29.22 17.91
CA PHE A 158 10.77 -30.64 18.28
C PHE A 158 9.31 -31.05 18.52
N ALA A 159 8.35 -30.12 18.51
CA ALA A 159 6.95 -30.44 18.79
C ALA A 159 6.16 -30.94 17.56
N ASN A 160 6.67 -30.75 16.34
CA ASN A 160 5.93 -31.09 15.12
C ASN A 160 6.20 -32.50 14.55
N ASP A 161 7.01 -33.33 15.22
CA ASP A 161 7.35 -34.69 14.75
C ASP A 161 6.63 -35.84 15.50
N ILE A 162 5.69 -35.56 16.41
CA ILE A 162 5.03 -36.63 17.21
C ILE A 162 3.55 -36.88 16.86
N ILE A 163 2.90 -36.06 16.04
CA ILE A 163 1.49 -36.29 15.65
C ILE A 163 1.44 -36.92 14.25
N ASN A 164 1.96 -38.14 14.10
CA ASN A 164 1.66 -38.98 12.93
C ASN A 164 1.95 -40.49 13.16
N GLN A 165 1.66 -41.01 14.36
CA GLN A 165 1.59 -42.45 14.58
C GLN A 165 0.48 -42.82 15.57
N SER A 166 -0.76 -42.91 15.08
CA SER A 166 -1.78 -43.79 15.67
C SER A 166 -2.98 -43.95 14.73
N SER A 167 -2.81 -44.75 13.67
CA SER A 167 -3.94 -45.34 12.95
C SER A 167 -3.54 -46.69 12.35
N GLU A 168 -3.50 -47.72 13.20
CA GLU A 168 -3.51 -49.16 12.92
C GLU A 168 -3.58 -49.81 14.33
N SER A 169 -4.41 -50.77 14.70
CA SER A 169 -5.32 -51.70 14.03
C SER A 169 -6.11 -52.42 15.15
N SER A 170 -7.36 -52.83 14.92
CA SER A 170 -7.89 -54.14 15.38
C SER A 170 -9.21 -54.46 14.69
N TYR A 171 -9.15 -55.27 13.63
CA TYR A 171 -10.20 -56.22 13.30
C TYR A 171 -9.85 -57.54 13.99
N THR A 172 -10.78 -58.05 14.77
CA THR A 172 -10.96 -59.47 15.09
C THR A 172 -12.41 -59.81 14.80
#